data_AF-A0A843JM30-F1
#
_entry.id   AF-A0A843JM30-F1
#
_cell.length_a   1.000
_cell.length_b   1.000
_cell.length_c   1.000
_cell.angle_alpha   90.00
_cell.angle_beta   90.00
_cell.angle_gamma   90.00
#
_symmetry.space_group_name_H-M   'P 1'
#
loop_
_entity.id
_entity.type
_entity.pdbx_description
1 polymer ?
#
loop_
_entity_poly.entity_id
_entity_poly.type
_entity_poly.pdbx_seq_one_letter_code
_entity_poly.pdbx_strand_id
1 'polypeptide(L)'
;MGINIGICELEAKSASCAELKKEIHKVMLTDIKGFEAAAEFDEKVSLEEAARLFPDWEAFVKRNRLNAEADAVYLEKIKNDDDMAVLKPKAVRTATGWVNLSKLDATAKKKAVEASAPENRLTGWDLVEFDEMNKMCSECGLSWDKGRGCIGAFGPDNGALPEIAAKYGCPIIASVPESAKVKKRFSPEDGKKLLAEVDKLNAVLPDEGKMAVRRYGGPLERVGAVAKVSVDNNCGFFFF
;
A
#
# COMPACT_ATOMS: atom_id res chain seq x y z
N MET A 1 -19.03 -8.84 2.76
CA MET A 1 -17.82 -8.02 2.48
C MET A 1 -17.65 -7.93 0.96
N GLY A 2 -16.97 -6.93 0.42
CA GLY A 2 -16.75 -6.85 -1.03
C GLY A 2 -15.56 -7.72 -1.47
N ILE A 3 -15.62 -8.29 -2.67
CA ILE A 3 -14.46 -8.88 -3.35
C ILE A 3 -13.83 -7.79 -4.22
N ASN A 4 -12.50 -7.69 -4.14
CA ASN A 4 -11.68 -6.85 -4.99
C ASN A 4 -10.95 -7.70 -6.04
N ILE A 5 -10.40 -7.02 -7.04
CA ILE A 5 -9.57 -7.59 -8.09
C ILE A 5 -8.33 -6.70 -8.24
N GLY A 6 -7.19 -7.31 -8.54
CA GLY A 6 -5.92 -6.60 -8.71
C GLY A 6 -5.02 -7.26 -9.74
N ILE A 7 -4.09 -6.48 -10.28
CA ILE A 7 -3.00 -6.93 -11.15
C ILE A 7 -1.79 -7.31 -10.28
N CYS A 8 -1.05 -8.34 -10.67
CA CYS A 8 0.27 -8.65 -10.13
C CYS A 8 1.30 -7.66 -10.71
N GLU A 9 1.29 -6.42 -10.24
CA GLU A 9 2.03 -5.31 -10.85
C GLU A 9 3.54 -5.53 -10.88
N LEU A 10 4.11 -6.24 -9.90
CA LEU A 10 5.55 -6.51 -9.85
C LEU A 10 6.05 -7.47 -10.93
N GLU A 11 5.15 -8.19 -11.60
CA GLU A 11 5.43 -9.05 -12.76
C GLU A 11 5.49 -8.24 -14.07
N ALA A 12 4.82 -7.08 -14.12
CA ALA A 12 4.81 -6.21 -15.28
C ALA A 12 6.05 -5.31 -15.31
N LYS A 13 6.78 -5.35 -16.43
CA LYS A 13 7.94 -4.45 -16.65
C LYS A 13 7.54 -2.97 -16.72
N SER A 14 6.30 -2.69 -17.08
CA SER A 14 5.73 -1.36 -17.24
C SER A 14 5.19 -0.75 -15.93
N ALA A 15 5.24 -1.48 -14.81
CA ALA A 15 4.80 -0.96 -13.53
C ALA A 15 5.72 0.17 -13.05
N SER A 16 5.21 1.41 -13.02
CA SER A 16 5.95 2.59 -12.55
C SER A 16 6.41 2.47 -11.10
N CYS A 17 5.71 1.69 -10.27
CA CYS A 17 6.04 1.47 -8.87
C CYS A 17 7.04 0.31 -8.63
N ALA A 18 7.40 -0.47 -9.65
CA ALA A 18 8.12 -1.73 -9.45
C ALA A 18 9.53 -1.57 -8.88
N GLU A 19 10.28 -0.56 -9.32
CA GLU A 19 11.63 -0.31 -8.81
C GLU A 19 11.57 0.11 -7.33
N LEU A 20 10.70 1.08 -7.02
CA LEU A 20 10.50 1.59 -5.66
C LEU A 20 10.05 0.50 -4.69
N LYS A 21 9.15 -0.41 -5.10
CA LYS A 21 8.68 -1.54 -4.27
C LYS A 21 9.72 -2.63 -4.06
N LYS A 22 10.76 -2.70 -4.90
CA LYS A 22 11.84 -3.70 -4.79
C LYS A 22 13.04 -3.17 -4.01
N GLU A 23 13.24 -1.87 -4.01
CA GLU A 23 14.34 -1.23 -3.30
C GLU A 23 13.99 -1.02 -1.84
N ILE A 24 14.70 -1.70 -0.93
CA ILE A 24 14.57 -1.46 0.52
C ILE A 24 15.42 -0.23 0.88
N HIS A 25 14.80 0.77 1.49
CA HIS A 25 15.45 2.03 1.89
C HIS A 25 15.75 2.07 3.38
N LYS A 26 14.87 1.54 4.22
CA LYS A 26 15.05 1.48 5.68
C LYS A 26 14.70 0.11 6.23
N VAL A 27 15.39 -0.25 7.31
CA VAL A 27 15.05 -1.44 8.11
C VAL A 27 14.99 -1.08 9.57
N MET A 28 14.07 -1.69 10.31
CA MET A 28 14.02 -1.59 11.76
C MET A 28 14.76 -2.78 12.38
N LEU A 29 15.72 -2.49 13.24
CA LEU A 29 16.50 -3.44 14.00
C LEU A 29 16.20 -3.31 15.50
N THR A 30 16.18 -4.44 16.20
CA THR A 30 16.06 -4.47 17.66
C THR A 30 17.37 -4.07 18.35
N ASP A 31 18.51 -4.28 17.70
CA ASP A 31 19.83 -3.81 18.12
C ASP A 31 20.52 -3.13 16.94
N ILE A 32 20.91 -1.87 17.12
CA ILE A 32 21.58 -1.05 16.11
C ILE A 32 23.11 -1.16 16.15
N LYS A 33 23.67 -2.02 17.01
CA LYS A 33 25.13 -2.14 17.19
C LYS A 33 25.83 -2.45 15.87
N GLY A 34 26.81 -1.60 15.50
CA GLY A 34 27.52 -1.67 14.21
C GLY A 34 26.83 -0.93 13.05
N PHE A 35 25.67 -0.32 13.28
CA PHE A 35 24.91 0.48 12.31
C PHE A 35 24.65 1.92 12.80
N GLU A 36 25.30 2.36 13.87
CA GLU A 36 25.00 3.61 14.57
C GLU A 36 25.13 4.85 13.68
N ALA A 37 26.07 4.83 12.72
CA ALA A 37 26.25 5.93 11.77
C ALA A 37 25.08 6.08 10.78
N ALA A 38 24.31 5.01 10.57
CA ALA A 38 23.15 4.99 9.70
C ALA A 38 21.81 4.95 10.46
N ALA A 39 21.85 4.85 11.79
CA ALA A 39 20.67 4.79 12.64
C ALA A 39 19.99 6.16 12.76
N GLU A 40 18.66 6.12 12.86
CA GLU A 40 17.82 7.28 13.13
C GLU A 40 17.58 7.39 14.63
N PHE A 41 17.61 8.62 15.13
CA PHE A 41 17.50 8.92 16.55
C PHE A 41 16.44 9.98 16.75
N ASP A 42 15.65 9.79 17.80
CA ASP A 42 14.77 10.82 18.32
C ASP A 42 15.50 11.60 19.40
N GLU A 43 15.31 12.91 19.42
CA GLU A 43 15.66 13.74 20.56
C GLU A 43 14.36 14.16 21.24
N LYS A 44 14.17 13.72 22.48
CA LYS A 44 12.92 13.96 23.21
C LYS A 44 13.15 14.33 24.67
N VAL A 45 12.21 15.10 25.21
CA VAL A 45 12.14 15.47 26.63
C VAL A 45 10.88 14.82 27.20
N SER A 46 10.97 14.23 28.41
CA SER A 46 9.79 13.67 29.07
C SER A 46 8.74 14.76 29.33
N LEU A 47 7.46 14.39 29.35
CA LEU A 47 6.38 15.36 29.64
C LEU A 47 6.58 16.04 30.99
N GLU A 48 7.04 15.30 31.99
CA GLU A 48 7.30 15.81 33.34
C GLU A 48 8.37 16.90 33.35
N GLU A 49 9.48 16.71 32.64
CA GLU A 49 10.55 17.72 32.57
C GLU A 49 10.10 18.91 31.72
N ALA A 50 9.40 18.67 30.60
CA ALA A 50 8.86 19.74 29.78
C ALA A 50 7.86 20.62 30.55
N ALA A 51 6.98 20.03 31.36
CA ALA A 51 6.03 20.77 32.19
C ALA A 51 6.71 21.64 33.26
N ARG A 52 7.90 21.25 33.75
CA ARG A 52 8.69 22.11 34.66
C ARG A 52 9.30 23.30 33.95
N LEU A 53 9.73 23.12 32.70
CA LEU A 53 10.33 24.17 31.88
C LEU A 53 9.29 25.17 31.36
N PHE A 54 8.05 24.70 31.14
CA PHE A 54 6.94 25.50 30.62
C PHE A 54 5.74 25.45 31.57
N PRO A 55 5.70 26.33 32.60
CA PRO A 55 4.58 26.41 33.53
C PRO A 55 3.23 26.72 32.85
N ASP A 56 3.25 27.48 31.74
CA ASP A 56 2.09 27.67 30.87
C ASP A 56 2.06 26.59 29.77
N TRP A 57 1.73 25.38 30.20
CA TRP A 57 1.75 24.19 29.36
C TRP A 57 0.80 24.30 28.16
N GLU A 58 -0.40 24.86 28.38
CA GLU A 58 -1.42 24.96 27.34
C GLU A 58 -0.98 25.90 26.21
N ALA A 59 -0.39 27.06 26.56
CA ALA A 59 0.17 27.96 25.56
C ALA A 59 1.33 27.32 24.78
N PHE A 60 2.21 26.59 25.47
CA PHE A 60 3.33 25.86 24.84
C PHE A 60 2.84 24.80 23.84
N VAL A 61 1.90 23.94 24.25
CA VAL A 61 1.31 22.90 23.39
C VAL A 61 0.63 23.53 22.18
N LYS A 62 -0.15 24.59 22.38
CA LYS A 62 -0.86 25.29 21.29
C LYS A 62 0.09 25.94 20.29
N ARG A 63 1.16 26.59 20.78
CA ARG A 63 2.17 27.26 19.95
C ARG A 63 2.91 26.27 19.04
N ASN A 64 3.28 25.11 19.58
CA ASN A 64 3.99 24.07 18.83
C ASN A 64 3.06 23.07 18.13
N ARG A 65 1.74 23.15 18.38
CA ARG A 65 0.71 22.23 17.87
C ARG A 65 1.02 20.77 18.23
N LEU A 66 1.40 20.54 19.48
CA LEU A 66 1.71 19.21 19.97
C LEU A 66 0.44 18.39 20.16
N ASN A 67 0.53 17.08 19.92
CA ASN A 67 -0.56 16.15 20.19
C ASN A 67 -0.70 15.94 21.70
N ALA A 68 -1.93 16.03 22.21
CA ALA A 68 -2.25 15.79 23.62
C ALA A 68 -1.98 14.35 24.06
N GLU A 69 -1.94 13.40 23.13
CA GLU A 69 -1.69 11.97 23.41
C GLU A 69 -0.21 11.57 23.28
N ALA A 70 0.71 12.52 23.08
CA ALA A 70 2.13 12.21 22.94
C ALA A 70 2.72 11.68 24.27
N ASP A 71 3.61 10.71 24.19
CA ASP A 71 4.32 10.13 25.35
C ASP A 71 5.49 11.01 25.83
N ALA A 72 5.95 11.92 24.98
CA ALA A 72 7.06 12.82 25.22
C ALA A 72 6.99 14.04 24.30
N VAL A 73 7.81 15.04 24.59
CA VAL A 73 8.03 16.19 23.71
C VAL A 73 9.19 15.89 22.77
N TYR A 74 8.88 15.56 21.52
CA TYR A 74 9.86 15.32 20.46
C TYR A 74 10.32 16.64 19.87
N LEU A 75 11.63 16.89 19.87
CA LEU A 75 12.21 18.16 19.40
C LEU A 75 11.88 18.43 17.94
N GLU A 76 11.82 17.40 17.10
CA GLU A 76 11.42 17.54 15.69
C GLU A 76 10.02 18.15 15.48
N LYS A 77 9.16 18.14 16.50
CA LYS A 77 7.81 18.73 16.44
C LYS A 77 7.76 20.17 16.97
N ILE A 78 8.85 20.68 17.54
CA ILE A 78 8.93 22.03 18.08
C ILE A 78 9.19 23.02 16.95
N LYS A 79 8.25 23.97 16.80
CA LYS A 79 8.26 24.97 15.71
C LYS A 79 8.77 26.33 16.15
N ASN A 80 8.70 26.61 17.45
CA ASN A 80 9.19 27.85 18.02
C ASN A 80 10.65 27.70 18.46
N ASP A 81 11.51 28.58 17.99
CA ASP A 81 12.95 28.50 18.23
C ASP A 81 13.34 28.75 19.69
N ASP A 82 12.60 29.60 20.40
CA ASP A 82 12.86 29.89 21.83
C ASP A 82 12.57 28.65 22.69
N ASP A 83 11.45 27.98 22.43
CA ASP A 83 11.08 26.73 23.08
C ASP A 83 12.11 25.63 22.79
N MET A 84 12.57 25.55 21.53
CA MET A 84 13.61 24.62 21.11
C MET A 84 14.90 24.85 21.91
N ALA A 85 15.32 26.11 22.07
CA ALA A 85 16.54 26.46 22.81
C ALA A 85 16.47 26.04 24.29
N VAL A 86 15.27 26.07 24.89
CA VAL A 86 15.03 25.62 26.27
C VAL A 86 15.02 24.09 26.39
N LEU A 87 14.41 23.39 25.42
CA LEU A 87 14.29 21.93 25.44
C LEU A 87 15.58 21.20 25.07
N LYS A 88 16.35 21.75 24.13
CA LYS A 88 17.55 21.10 23.57
C LYS A 88 18.59 20.64 24.59
N PRO A 89 18.95 21.43 25.63
CA PRO A 89 19.87 20.98 26.67
C PRO A 89 19.35 19.83 27.55
N LYS A 90 18.04 19.58 27.52
CA LYS A 90 17.36 18.54 28.32
C LYS A 90 16.95 17.32 27.50
N ALA A 91 17.14 17.39 26.19
CA ALA A 91 16.75 16.32 25.29
C ALA A 91 17.60 15.09 25.50
N VAL A 92 16.94 13.94 25.60
CA VAL A 92 17.57 12.63 25.57
C VAL A 92 17.50 12.12 24.15
N ARG A 93 18.65 11.71 23.63
CA ARG A 93 18.78 11.10 22.31
C ARG A 93 18.63 9.59 22.42
N THR A 94 17.64 9.03 21.74
CA THR A 94 17.31 7.60 21.77
C THR A 94 17.24 7.04 20.36
N ALA A 95 17.83 5.85 20.14
CA ALA A 95 17.73 5.17 18.85
C ALA A 95 16.29 4.73 18.59
N THR A 96 15.80 4.97 17.38
CA THR A 96 14.47 4.54 16.94
C THR A 96 14.43 3.08 16.50
N GLY A 97 15.61 2.47 16.30
CA GLY A 97 15.77 1.17 15.67
C GLY A 97 15.80 1.24 14.14
N TRP A 98 15.37 2.35 13.52
CA TRP A 98 15.46 2.52 12.07
C TRP A 98 16.89 2.77 11.62
N VAL A 99 17.29 2.05 10.57
CA VAL A 99 18.59 2.18 9.91
C VAL A 99 18.36 2.53 8.44
N ASN A 100 18.94 3.63 8.00
CA ASN A 100 18.86 4.09 6.62
C ASN A 100 19.92 3.39 5.76
N LEU A 101 19.48 2.53 4.85
CA LEU A 101 20.37 1.71 4.02
C LEU A 101 21.15 2.54 3.01
N SER A 102 20.69 3.74 2.62
CA SER A 102 21.44 4.61 1.68
C SER A 102 22.80 5.07 2.24
N LYS A 103 22.95 5.07 3.57
CA LYS A 103 24.18 5.45 4.29
C LYS A 103 25.17 4.31 4.49
N LEU A 104 24.82 3.09 4.03
CA LEU A 104 25.63 1.88 4.23
C LEU A 104 26.27 1.43 2.92
N ASP A 105 27.42 0.75 3.01
CA ASP A 105 27.99 0.01 1.88
C ASP A 105 27.21 -1.28 1.59
N ALA A 106 27.46 -1.91 0.45
CA ALA A 106 26.72 -3.11 0.02
C ALA A 106 26.81 -4.28 1.03
N THR A 107 27.93 -4.44 1.74
CA THR A 107 28.13 -5.51 2.71
C THR A 107 27.30 -5.25 3.97
N ALA A 108 27.35 -4.02 4.48
CA ALA A 108 26.58 -3.60 5.64
C ALA A 108 25.06 -3.60 5.35
N LYS A 109 24.64 -3.16 4.16
CA LYS A 109 23.23 -3.25 3.72
C LYS A 109 22.71 -4.67 3.80
N LYS A 110 23.45 -5.64 3.26
CA LYS A 110 23.05 -7.06 3.28
C LYS A 110 22.86 -7.57 4.71
N LYS A 111 23.82 -7.28 5.59
CA LYS A 111 23.74 -7.67 7.01
C LYS A 111 22.53 -7.05 7.72
N ALA A 112 22.27 -5.76 7.49
CA ALA A 112 21.12 -5.07 8.09
C ALA A 112 19.79 -5.68 7.62
N VAL A 113 19.66 -5.99 6.33
CA VAL A 113 18.45 -6.64 5.79
C VAL A 113 18.27 -8.03 6.38
N GLU A 114 19.33 -8.84 6.47
CA GLU A 114 19.30 -10.19 7.07
C GLU A 114 18.92 -10.17 8.56
N ALA A 115 19.31 -9.12 9.29
CA ALA A 115 18.97 -8.94 10.70
C ALA A 115 17.54 -8.42 10.92
N SER A 116 16.85 -7.96 9.88
CA SER A 116 15.49 -7.42 9.95
C SER A 116 14.43 -8.44 9.53
N ALA A 117 13.30 -8.45 10.23
CA ALA A 117 12.10 -9.18 9.79
C ALA A 117 11.49 -8.52 8.52
N PRO A 118 10.86 -9.26 7.60
CA PRO A 118 10.28 -8.69 6.38
C PRO A 118 9.31 -7.53 6.60
N GLU A 119 8.49 -7.59 7.65
CA GLU A 119 7.54 -6.56 8.06
C GLU A 119 8.19 -5.27 8.59
N ASN A 120 9.48 -5.34 8.95
CA ASN A 120 10.27 -4.23 9.49
C ASN A 120 11.08 -3.52 8.39
N ARG A 121 10.68 -3.66 7.12
CA ARG A 121 11.40 -3.11 5.97
C ARG A 121 10.52 -2.10 5.27
N LEU A 122 11.05 -0.90 5.06
CA LEU A 122 10.42 0.12 4.23
C LEU A 122 11.12 0.14 2.88
N THR A 123 10.32 0.01 1.85
CA THR A 123 10.73 0.15 0.47
C THR A 123 10.68 1.62 0.05
N GLY A 124 11.22 1.94 -1.12
CA GLY A 124 11.08 3.28 -1.68
C GLY A 124 9.62 3.65 -1.88
N TRP A 125 8.76 2.67 -2.16
CA TRP A 125 7.32 2.87 -2.32
C TRP A 125 6.63 3.32 -1.04
N ASP A 126 7.06 2.82 0.11
CA ASP A 126 6.48 3.19 1.41
C ASP A 126 6.84 4.62 1.85
N LEU A 127 7.82 5.22 1.17
CA LEU A 127 8.30 6.58 1.42
C LEU A 127 7.73 7.60 0.41
N VAL A 128 6.93 7.16 -0.57
CA VAL A 128 6.29 8.05 -1.54
C VAL A 128 5.12 8.78 -0.90
N GLU A 129 5.06 10.10 -1.08
CA GLU A 129 3.95 10.92 -0.60
C GLU A 129 2.64 10.60 -1.36
N PHE A 130 1.50 10.77 -0.70
CA PHE A 130 0.20 10.34 -1.22
C PHE A 130 -0.14 10.95 -2.61
N ASP A 131 0.16 12.24 -2.81
CA ASP A 131 -0.11 12.92 -4.08
C ASP A 131 0.79 12.41 -5.22
N GLU A 132 2.05 12.11 -4.92
CA GLU A 132 2.99 11.53 -5.88
C GLU A 132 2.57 10.09 -6.24
N MET A 133 2.18 9.29 -5.24
CA MET A 133 1.64 7.95 -5.43
C MET A 133 0.41 7.97 -6.35
N ASN A 134 -0.54 8.88 -6.10
CA ASN A 134 -1.75 9.01 -6.92
C ASN A 134 -1.43 9.40 -8.36
N LYS A 135 -0.49 10.32 -8.55
CA LYS A 135 -0.04 10.71 -9.88
C LYS A 135 0.60 9.52 -10.60
N MET A 136 1.55 8.83 -9.96
CA MET A 136 2.19 7.64 -10.52
C MET A 136 1.19 6.55 -10.91
N CYS A 137 0.18 6.31 -10.06
CA CYS A 137 -0.86 5.31 -10.31
C CYS A 137 -1.83 5.70 -11.41
N SER A 138 -2.15 6.99 -11.56
CA SER A 138 -3.07 7.46 -12.61
C SER A 138 -2.42 7.51 -13.99
N GLU A 139 -1.11 7.72 -14.05
CA GLU A 139 -0.32 7.71 -15.29
C GLU A 139 0.19 6.30 -15.67
N CYS A 140 0.06 5.32 -14.79
CA CYS A 140 0.56 3.96 -15.01
C CYS A 140 -0.30 3.18 -16.04
N GLY A 141 0.35 2.49 -16.97
CA GLY A 141 -0.32 1.63 -17.96
C GLY A 141 -1.05 0.41 -17.37
N LEU A 142 -0.87 0.14 -16.07
CA LEU A 142 -1.61 -0.88 -15.33
C LEU A 142 -2.88 -0.36 -14.65
N SER A 143 -3.14 0.94 -14.76
CA SER A 143 -4.30 1.59 -14.14
C SER A 143 -5.56 1.28 -14.94
N TRP A 144 -6.38 0.36 -14.44
CA TRP A 144 -7.58 -0.10 -15.13
C TRP A 144 -8.87 0.43 -14.49
N ASP A 145 -8.89 0.76 -13.20
CA ASP A 145 -10.07 1.33 -12.53
C ASP A 145 -10.12 2.85 -12.69
N LYS A 146 -10.26 3.32 -13.94
CA LYS A 146 -10.46 4.75 -14.27
C LYS A 146 -9.37 5.66 -13.69
N GLY A 147 -8.11 5.23 -13.74
CA GLY A 147 -6.98 6.00 -13.22
C GLY A 147 -6.77 5.88 -11.71
N ARG A 148 -7.58 5.09 -10.99
CA ARG A 148 -7.44 4.89 -9.53
C ARG A 148 -6.42 3.81 -9.15
N GLY A 149 -5.72 3.24 -10.12
CA GLY A 149 -4.64 2.28 -9.93
C GLY A 149 -4.95 0.88 -10.47
N CYS A 150 -4.11 -0.07 -10.06
CA CYS A 150 -4.13 -1.45 -10.54
C CYS A 150 -4.98 -2.39 -9.65
N ILE A 151 -5.76 -1.83 -8.72
CA ILE A 151 -6.65 -2.52 -7.79
C ILE A 151 -8.03 -1.84 -7.85
N GLY A 152 -9.11 -2.62 -7.76
CA GLY A 152 -10.46 -2.09 -7.70
C GLY A 152 -11.49 -3.13 -7.28
N ALA A 153 -12.74 -2.69 -7.15
CA ALA A 153 -13.81 -3.56 -6.67
C ALA A 153 -14.37 -4.45 -7.79
N PHE A 154 -14.48 -5.75 -7.54
CA PHE A 154 -15.25 -6.68 -8.38
C PHE A 154 -16.75 -6.55 -8.06
N GLY A 155 -17.13 -6.70 -6.78
CA GLY A 155 -18.52 -6.69 -6.37
C GLY A 155 -18.74 -7.27 -4.97
N PRO A 156 -19.99 -7.36 -4.50
CA PRO A 156 -20.29 -7.98 -3.21
C PRO A 156 -20.03 -9.50 -3.24
N ASP A 157 -19.58 -10.06 -2.12
CA ASP A 157 -19.33 -11.50 -1.95
C ASP A 157 -20.56 -12.39 -2.17
N ASN A 158 -21.76 -11.85 -1.92
CA ASN A 158 -23.05 -12.51 -2.13
C ASN A 158 -23.73 -12.13 -3.46
N GLY A 159 -22.99 -11.55 -4.41
CA GLY A 159 -23.54 -11.24 -5.74
C GLY A 159 -23.87 -12.51 -6.53
N ALA A 160 -24.96 -12.49 -7.31
CA ALA A 160 -25.35 -13.61 -8.17
C ALA A 160 -24.50 -13.77 -9.45
N LEU A 161 -23.54 -12.86 -9.71
CA LEU A 161 -22.72 -12.90 -10.93
C LEU A 161 -21.91 -14.21 -11.09
N PRO A 162 -21.27 -14.76 -10.04
CA PRO A 162 -20.60 -16.06 -10.14
C PRO A 162 -21.56 -17.22 -10.47
N GLU A 163 -22.80 -17.19 -9.94
CA GLU A 163 -23.81 -18.22 -10.23
C GLU A 163 -24.30 -18.13 -11.69
N ILE A 164 -24.55 -16.91 -12.18
CA ILE A 164 -24.85 -16.65 -13.60
C ILE A 164 -23.68 -17.14 -14.47
N ALA A 165 -22.45 -16.80 -14.11
CA ALA A 165 -21.25 -17.26 -14.82
C ALA A 165 -21.15 -18.79 -14.88
N ALA A 166 -21.48 -19.49 -13.78
CA ALA A 166 -21.51 -20.95 -13.74
C ALA A 166 -22.53 -21.53 -14.72
N LYS A 167 -23.76 -20.99 -14.75
CA LYS A 167 -24.83 -21.40 -15.69
C LYS A 167 -24.39 -21.31 -17.15
N TYR A 168 -23.60 -20.29 -17.50
CA TYR A 168 -23.11 -20.07 -18.85
C TYR A 168 -21.70 -20.63 -19.09
N GLY A 169 -21.17 -21.48 -18.20
CA GLY A 169 -19.88 -22.13 -18.39
C GLY A 169 -18.70 -21.15 -18.46
N CYS A 170 -18.70 -20.13 -17.61
CA CYS A 170 -17.63 -19.14 -17.45
C CYS A 170 -16.87 -19.45 -16.14
N PRO A 171 -15.91 -20.39 -16.16
CA PRO A 171 -15.30 -20.96 -14.95
C PRO A 171 -14.47 -19.95 -14.14
N ILE A 172 -13.82 -18.96 -14.75
CA ILE A 172 -13.00 -17.99 -14.01
C ILE A 172 -13.92 -17.12 -13.15
N ILE A 173 -14.95 -16.49 -13.76
CA ILE A 173 -15.88 -15.62 -13.03
C ILE A 173 -16.72 -16.41 -12.02
N ALA A 174 -17.11 -17.65 -12.36
CA ALA A 174 -17.80 -18.54 -11.41
C ALA A 174 -16.94 -18.88 -10.19
N SER A 175 -15.62 -19.00 -10.35
CA SER A 175 -14.69 -19.35 -9.28
C SER A 175 -14.26 -18.18 -8.41
N VAL A 176 -14.75 -16.95 -8.64
CA VAL A 176 -14.28 -15.74 -7.95
C VAL A 176 -14.34 -15.84 -6.42
N PRO A 177 -15.46 -16.25 -5.79
CA PRO A 177 -15.53 -16.35 -4.32
C PRO A 177 -14.47 -17.28 -3.72
N GLU A 178 -14.23 -18.43 -4.35
CA GLU A 178 -13.22 -19.39 -3.88
C GLU A 178 -11.80 -18.91 -4.18
N SER A 179 -11.60 -18.35 -5.36
CA SER A 179 -10.30 -17.80 -5.78
C SER A 179 -9.86 -16.64 -4.89
N ALA A 180 -10.80 -15.81 -4.42
CA ALA A 180 -10.54 -14.73 -3.47
C ALA A 180 -10.07 -15.26 -2.11
N LYS A 181 -10.72 -16.30 -1.57
CA LYS A 181 -10.36 -16.91 -0.27
C LYS A 181 -8.93 -17.44 -0.26
N VAL A 182 -8.50 -18.08 -1.34
CA VAL A 182 -7.15 -18.66 -1.46
C VAL A 182 -6.14 -17.72 -2.12
N LYS A 183 -6.55 -16.49 -2.46
CA LYS A 183 -5.75 -15.51 -3.20
C LYS A 183 -5.09 -16.12 -4.44
N LYS A 184 -5.87 -16.88 -5.21
CA LYS A 184 -5.40 -17.56 -6.42
C LYS A 184 -4.87 -16.52 -7.41
N ARG A 185 -3.65 -16.75 -7.90
CA ARG A 185 -3.06 -16.00 -9.02
C ARG A 185 -3.47 -16.64 -10.34
N PHE A 186 -3.95 -15.82 -11.25
CA PHE A 186 -4.28 -16.18 -12.63
C PHE A 186 -3.19 -15.66 -13.57
N SER A 187 -2.92 -16.39 -14.65
CA SER A 187 -1.90 -16.01 -15.63
C SER A 187 -2.44 -15.05 -16.70
N PRO A 188 -1.57 -14.45 -17.54
CA PRO A 188 -2.00 -13.70 -18.72
C PRO A 188 -2.85 -14.53 -19.70
N GLU A 189 -2.62 -15.84 -19.81
CA GLU A 189 -3.44 -16.76 -20.60
C GLU A 189 -4.84 -16.92 -20.03
N ASP A 190 -4.97 -16.94 -18.71
CA ASP A 190 -6.28 -16.89 -18.06
C ASP A 190 -6.96 -15.54 -18.29
N GLY A 191 -6.20 -14.45 -18.43
CA GLY A 191 -6.72 -13.14 -18.85
C GLY A 191 -7.40 -13.19 -20.22
N LYS A 192 -6.83 -13.91 -21.20
CA LYS A 192 -7.46 -14.12 -22.51
C LYS A 192 -8.77 -14.91 -22.41
N LYS A 193 -8.81 -15.94 -21.56
CA LYS A 193 -10.03 -16.71 -21.30
C LYS A 193 -11.08 -15.83 -20.61
N LEU A 194 -10.65 -15.01 -19.66
CA LEU A 194 -11.53 -14.09 -18.92
C LEU A 194 -12.15 -13.04 -19.84
N LEU A 195 -11.42 -12.50 -20.81
CA LEU A 195 -12.01 -11.64 -21.85
C LEU A 195 -13.13 -12.35 -22.62
N ALA A 196 -12.89 -13.60 -23.04
CA ALA A 196 -13.91 -14.39 -23.72
C ALA A 196 -15.13 -14.70 -22.83
N GLU A 197 -14.93 -14.94 -21.53
CA GLU A 197 -16.02 -15.09 -20.55
C GLU A 197 -16.83 -13.80 -20.40
N VAL A 198 -16.16 -12.63 -20.35
CA VAL A 198 -16.82 -11.32 -20.27
C VAL A 198 -17.68 -11.07 -21.52
N ASP A 199 -17.16 -11.33 -22.72
CA ASP A 199 -17.92 -11.16 -23.96
C ASP A 199 -19.16 -12.07 -23.99
N LYS A 200 -18.98 -13.34 -23.61
CA LYS A 200 -20.08 -14.30 -23.50
C LYS A 200 -21.13 -13.83 -22.50
N LEU A 201 -20.71 -13.36 -21.32
CA LEU A 201 -21.64 -12.89 -20.29
C LEU A 201 -22.35 -11.62 -20.71
N ASN A 202 -21.68 -10.66 -21.34
CA ASN A 202 -22.32 -9.47 -21.89
C ASN A 202 -23.43 -9.79 -22.90
N ALA A 203 -23.25 -10.85 -23.70
CA ALA A 203 -24.25 -11.29 -24.66
C ALA A 203 -25.49 -11.94 -24.01
N VAL A 204 -25.31 -12.72 -22.93
CA VAL A 204 -26.39 -13.49 -22.29
C VAL A 204 -27.01 -12.80 -21.07
N LEU A 205 -26.35 -11.79 -20.49
CA LEU A 205 -26.85 -11.05 -19.32
C LEU A 205 -28.24 -10.41 -19.53
N PRO A 206 -28.62 -9.95 -20.74
CA PRO A 206 -29.99 -9.50 -21.01
C PRO A 206 -31.06 -10.58 -20.78
N ASP A 207 -30.74 -11.86 -20.97
CA ASP A 207 -31.66 -12.99 -20.77
C ASP A 207 -31.96 -13.21 -19.28
N GLU A 208 -31.05 -12.81 -18.39
CA GLU A 208 -31.24 -12.78 -16.93
C GLU A 208 -32.08 -11.56 -16.47
N GLY A 209 -32.46 -10.70 -17.41
CA GLY A 209 -33.36 -9.58 -17.20
C GLY A 209 -32.67 -8.23 -16.95
N LYS A 210 -33.46 -7.15 -17.10
CA LYS A 210 -32.97 -5.76 -17.03
C LYS A 210 -32.22 -5.42 -15.73
N MET A 211 -32.58 -6.05 -14.62
CA MET A 211 -31.92 -5.83 -13.32
C MET A 211 -30.54 -6.47 -13.25
N ALA A 212 -30.34 -7.63 -13.89
CA ALA A 212 -29.03 -8.26 -13.99
C ALA A 212 -28.05 -7.38 -14.79
N VAL A 213 -28.51 -6.84 -15.92
CA VAL A 213 -27.72 -5.90 -16.75
C VAL A 213 -27.27 -4.68 -15.94
N ARG A 214 -28.20 -4.03 -15.23
CA ARG A 214 -27.88 -2.84 -14.41
C ARG A 214 -26.91 -3.13 -13.27
N ARG A 215 -26.99 -4.32 -12.66
CA ARG A 215 -26.16 -4.69 -11.50
C ARG A 215 -24.78 -5.19 -11.91
N TYR A 216 -24.68 -5.92 -13.02
CA TYR A 216 -23.47 -6.66 -13.38
C TYR A 216 -22.73 -6.12 -14.60
N GLY A 217 -23.30 -5.17 -15.35
CA GLY A 217 -22.58 -4.51 -16.45
C GLY A 217 -21.30 -3.80 -15.99
N GLY A 218 -21.36 -3.02 -14.90
CA GLY A 218 -20.18 -2.36 -14.33
C GLY A 218 -19.10 -3.32 -13.83
N PRO A 219 -19.45 -4.37 -13.05
CA PRO A 219 -18.52 -5.45 -12.71
C PRO A 219 -17.88 -6.12 -13.93
N LEU A 220 -18.64 -6.49 -14.96
CA LEU A 220 -18.09 -7.11 -16.17
C LEU A 220 -17.14 -6.18 -16.94
N GLU A 221 -17.47 -4.90 -17.04
CA GLU A 221 -16.59 -3.88 -17.64
C GLU A 221 -15.23 -3.82 -16.92
N ARG A 222 -15.24 -3.79 -15.59
CA ARG A 222 -14.02 -3.78 -14.76
C ARG A 222 -13.20 -5.05 -14.92
N VAL A 223 -13.85 -6.21 -14.88
CA VAL A 223 -13.19 -7.51 -15.09
C VAL A 223 -12.55 -7.58 -16.47
N GLY A 224 -13.25 -7.09 -17.50
CA GLY A 224 -12.70 -6.98 -18.86
C GLY A 224 -11.49 -6.05 -18.92
N ALA A 225 -11.53 -4.90 -18.24
CA ALA A 225 -10.41 -3.96 -18.17
C ALA A 225 -9.17 -4.58 -17.49
N VAL A 226 -9.35 -5.30 -16.37
CA VAL A 226 -8.25 -6.06 -15.72
C VAL A 226 -7.67 -7.09 -16.65
N ALA A 227 -8.52 -7.92 -17.26
CA ALA A 227 -8.10 -8.99 -18.14
C ALA A 227 -7.31 -8.45 -19.34
N LYS A 228 -7.74 -7.31 -19.89
CA LYS A 228 -7.02 -6.60 -20.95
C LYS A 228 -5.65 -6.12 -20.47
N VAL A 229 -5.55 -5.47 -19.32
CA VAL A 229 -4.26 -5.01 -18.77
C VAL A 229 -3.31 -6.17 -18.49
N SER A 230 -3.82 -7.27 -17.94
CA SER A 230 -3.07 -8.51 -17.69
C SER A 230 -2.44 -9.07 -18.96
N VAL A 231 -3.21 -9.12 -20.05
CA VAL A 231 -2.74 -9.58 -21.36
C VAL A 231 -1.74 -8.60 -21.98
N ASP A 232 -2.11 -7.32 -22.04
CA ASP A 232 -1.31 -6.27 -22.71
C ASP A 232 0.06 -6.07 -22.03
N ASN A 233 0.15 -6.31 -20.72
CA ASN A 233 1.38 -6.13 -19.94
C ASN A 233 2.03 -7.44 -19.50
N ASN A 234 1.51 -8.58 -19.95
CA ASN A 234 2.01 -9.92 -19.65
C ASN A 234 2.25 -10.14 -18.14
N CYS A 235 1.24 -9.85 -17.33
CA CYS A 235 1.27 -9.99 -15.88
C CYS A 235 0.02 -10.71 -15.36
N GLY A 236 0.12 -11.38 -14.22
CA GLY A 236 -1.01 -12.04 -13.60
C GLY A 236 -2.05 -11.10 -13.00
N PHE A 237 -3.15 -11.67 -12.53
CA PHE A 237 -4.18 -10.98 -11.75
C PHE A 237 -4.75 -11.90 -10.67
N PHE A 238 -5.47 -11.33 -9.70
CA PHE A 238 -6.06 -12.08 -8.58
C PHE A 238 -7.28 -11.38 -8.00
N PHE A 239 -8.11 -12.14 -7.30
CA PHE A 239 -9.23 -11.65 -6.49
C PHE A 239 -8.88 -11.75 -5.00
N PHE A 240 -9.42 -10.86 -4.16
CA PHE A 240 -9.16 -10.84 -2.71
C PHE A 240 -10.21 -10.09 -1.90
#